data_AF-A0A2V7ESN9-F1
#
_entry.id   AF-A0A2V7ESN9-F1
#
_cell.length_a   1.000
_cell.length_b   1.000
_cell.length_c   1.000
_cell.angle_alpha   90.00
_cell.angle_beta   90.00
_cell.angle_gamma   90.00
#
_symmetry.space_group_name_H-M   'P 1'
#
loop_
_entity.id
_entity.type
_entity.pdbx_description
1 polymer ?
#
loop_
_entity_poly.entity_id
_entity_poly.type
_entity_poly.pdbx_seq_one_letter_code
_entity_poly.pdbx_strand_id
1 'polypeptide(L)'
;MIRSRFVRSLTLVLATFVALSCSDVTATGPLAPTAAQDGLLSGLVGTVTGLLGTVLKVIGFQSDPNGIDVRAIKWAPSHVNQVRVVSATIGYDGGTLAIPGSDFSITFPRGALSAPTTISITSDGSSYVSYDMKPHGLVFHKPVIVTQRLKNTSVYGTPGALNAACAYFATDPLDLTGILKALEIETTTIFSGSSGQAEVETWQLNHFSRYMLASG
;
A
#
# COMPACT_ATOMS: atom_id res chain seq x y z
N MET A 1 -67.75 61.11 -16.63
CA MET A 1 -67.76 59.90 -17.48
C MET A 1 -66.86 60.13 -18.68
N ILE A 2 -65.66 59.54 -18.73
CA ILE A 2 -64.87 59.24 -19.94
C ILE A 2 -63.85 58.17 -19.54
N ARG A 3 -63.70 57.18 -20.41
CA ARG A 3 -63.01 55.89 -20.24
C ARG A 3 -61.53 55.99 -20.64
N SER A 4 -60.72 55.08 -20.07
CA SER A 4 -59.61 54.35 -20.72
C SER A 4 -58.40 55.20 -21.20
N ARG A 5 -57.15 54.87 -20.87
CA ARG A 5 -56.41 53.83 -21.61
C ARG A 5 -55.20 53.28 -20.86
N PHE A 6 -55.13 51.96 -20.91
CA PHE A 6 -54.04 51.04 -20.63
C PHE A 6 -52.78 51.34 -21.47
N VAL A 7 -51.61 51.42 -20.82
CA VAL A 7 -50.27 51.21 -21.40
C VAL A 7 -49.42 50.57 -20.29
N ARG A 8 -49.31 49.24 -20.22
CA ARG A 8 -48.19 48.42 -20.76
C ARG A 8 -46.79 48.97 -20.43
N SER A 9 -46.22 48.50 -19.33
CA SER A 9 -44.76 48.40 -19.15
C SER A 9 -44.43 47.07 -18.48
N LEU A 10 -43.88 46.17 -19.29
CA LEU A 10 -43.35 44.87 -18.92
C LEU A 10 -41.84 45.06 -18.67
N THR A 11 -41.42 45.06 -17.41
CA THR A 11 -39.99 45.15 -17.07
C THR A 11 -39.42 43.74 -16.93
N LEU A 12 -38.50 43.41 -17.84
CA LEU A 12 -37.76 42.15 -17.88
C LEU A 12 -36.77 42.11 -16.71
N VAL A 13 -36.94 41.17 -15.77
CA VAL A 13 -35.96 40.91 -14.70
C VAL A 13 -34.94 39.91 -15.23
N LEU A 14 -33.72 40.36 -15.47
CA LEU A 14 -32.59 39.53 -15.86
C LEU A 14 -32.02 38.86 -14.60
N ALA A 15 -32.40 37.61 -14.35
CA ALA A 15 -31.85 36.79 -13.28
C ALA A 15 -30.49 36.23 -13.71
N THR A 16 -29.41 36.72 -13.12
CA THR A 16 -28.07 36.13 -13.23
C THR A 16 -28.02 34.81 -12.45
N PHE A 17 -27.95 33.70 -13.18
CA PHE A 17 -27.60 32.39 -12.61
C PHE A 17 -26.10 32.37 -12.27
N VAL A 18 -25.78 32.27 -10.97
CA VAL A 18 -24.44 31.87 -10.52
C VAL A 18 -24.38 30.35 -10.61
N ALA A 19 -23.75 29.84 -11.66
CA ALA A 19 -23.38 28.43 -11.74
C ALA A 19 -22.22 28.19 -10.76
N LEU A 20 -22.51 27.51 -9.65
CA LEU A 20 -21.50 26.86 -8.83
C LEU A 20 -20.88 25.74 -9.65
N SER A 21 -19.73 25.99 -10.26
CA SER A 21 -18.89 24.94 -10.82
C SER A 21 -18.33 24.13 -9.65
N CYS A 22 -18.84 22.92 -9.44
CA CYS A 22 -18.05 21.88 -8.79
C CYS A 22 -16.84 21.64 -9.68
N SER A 23 -15.68 22.20 -9.32
CA SER A 23 -14.43 21.75 -9.90
C SER A 23 -14.23 20.31 -9.45
N ASP A 24 -14.24 19.40 -10.41
CA ASP A 24 -13.75 18.04 -10.26
C ASP A 24 -12.36 18.08 -9.65
N VAL A 25 -12.29 17.86 -8.33
CA VAL A 25 -11.06 17.52 -7.65
C VAL A 25 -10.75 16.10 -8.08
N THR A 26 -10.07 15.98 -9.21
CA THR A 26 -9.38 14.74 -9.56
C THR A 26 -8.39 14.50 -8.44
N ALA A 27 -8.61 13.43 -7.66
CA ALA A 27 -7.67 12.99 -6.64
C ALA A 27 -6.35 12.65 -7.35
N THR A 28 -5.47 13.64 -7.45
CA THR A 28 -4.10 13.45 -7.86
C THR A 28 -3.42 12.80 -6.67
N GLY A 29 -3.54 11.47 -6.60
CA GLY A 29 -2.70 10.67 -5.74
C GLY A 29 -1.24 11.07 -5.99
N PRO A 30 -0.40 11.10 -4.94
CA PRO A 30 1.00 11.46 -5.08
C PRO A 30 1.66 10.55 -6.12
N LEU A 31 2.41 11.16 -7.04
CA LEU A 31 3.27 10.43 -7.99
C LEU A 31 4.30 9.64 -7.19
N ALA A 32 4.24 8.32 -7.30
CA ALA A 32 5.19 7.43 -6.65
C ALA A 32 6.62 7.65 -7.20
N PRO A 33 7.68 7.49 -6.37
CA PRO A 33 9.05 7.69 -6.81
C PRO A 33 9.46 6.72 -7.93
N THR A 34 10.13 7.23 -8.96
CA THR A 34 10.44 6.48 -10.19
C THR A 34 11.66 5.54 -10.10
N ALA A 35 12.32 5.43 -8.93
CA ALA A 35 13.52 4.60 -8.78
C ALA A 35 13.65 4.04 -7.36
N ALA A 36 13.85 2.72 -7.27
CA ALA A 36 14.32 2.06 -6.07
C ALA A 36 15.80 2.41 -5.81
N GLN A 37 16.17 2.68 -4.56
CA GLN A 37 17.57 2.89 -4.19
C GLN A 37 18.31 1.54 -4.12
N ASP A 38 19.10 1.22 -5.14
CA ASP A 38 19.93 0.00 -5.28
C ASP A 38 20.98 -0.22 -4.16
N GLY A 39 21.10 0.68 -3.17
CA GLY A 39 22.20 0.70 -2.21
C GLY A 39 22.09 -0.24 -1.00
N LEU A 40 20.98 -0.96 -0.82
CA LEU A 40 20.66 -1.63 0.47
C LEU A 40 20.92 -3.15 0.51
N LEU A 41 21.15 -3.81 -0.63
CA LEU A 41 21.38 -5.26 -0.66
C LEU A 41 22.70 -5.65 0.02
N SER A 42 23.73 -4.80 -0.01
CA SER A 42 25.02 -5.12 0.62
C SER A 42 25.03 -5.08 2.15
N GLY A 43 24.17 -4.27 2.78
CA GLY A 43 24.12 -4.12 4.24
C GLY A 43 23.12 -5.06 4.92
N LEU A 44 22.04 -5.41 4.22
CA LEU A 44 20.96 -6.24 4.77
C LEU A 44 21.29 -7.73 4.73
N VAL A 45 22.02 -8.19 3.70
CA VAL A 45 22.39 -9.60 3.55
C VAL A 45 23.39 -10.06 4.64
N GLY A 46 24.24 -9.18 5.16
CA GLY A 46 25.19 -9.54 6.23
C GLY A 46 24.56 -9.66 7.62
N THR A 47 23.49 -8.92 7.89
CA THR A 47 22.97 -8.74 9.26
C THR A 47 21.67 -9.50 9.53
N VAL A 48 20.94 -9.90 8.46
CA VAL A 48 19.60 -10.52 8.57
C VAL A 48 19.59 -12.00 8.18
N THR A 49 20.59 -12.47 7.41
CA THR A 49 20.67 -13.87 6.93
C THR A 49 20.85 -14.90 8.04
N GLY A 50 21.40 -14.52 9.21
CA GLY A 50 21.51 -15.42 10.35
C GLY A 50 20.18 -15.69 11.07
N LEU A 51 19.17 -14.84 10.90
CA LEU A 51 17.92 -14.89 11.68
C LEU A 51 16.67 -15.25 10.85
N LEU A 52 16.65 -14.90 9.56
CA LEU A 52 15.49 -15.16 8.68
C LEU A 52 15.62 -16.43 7.83
N GLY A 53 16.80 -17.05 7.80
CA GLY A 53 17.08 -18.27 7.04
C GLY A 53 17.71 -18.01 5.66
N THR A 54 17.63 -19.00 4.77
CA THR A 54 18.30 -18.96 3.46
C THR A 54 17.48 -18.16 2.46
N VAL A 55 18.12 -17.30 1.67
CA VAL A 55 17.45 -16.59 0.57
C VAL A 55 17.03 -17.60 -0.51
N LEU A 56 15.74 -17.68 -0.78
CA LEU A 56 15.16 -18.52 -1.84
C LEU A 56 14.99 -17.76 -3.14
N LYS A 57 14.59 -16.49 -3.07
CA LYS A 57 14.36 -15.65 -4.26
C LYS A 57 14.46 -14.18 -3.93
N VAL A 58 14.89 -13.40 -4.93
CA VAL A 58 14.81 -11.93 -4.94
C VAL A 58 13.97 -11.52 -6.15
N ILE A 59 12.99 -10.65 -5.93
CA ILE A 59 12.20 -9.99 -6.96
C ILE A 59 12.58 -8.52 -6.92
N GLY A 60 13.08 -7.97 -8.03
CA GLY A 60 13.42 -6.56 -8.12
C GLY A 60 12.18 -5.67 -8.22
N PHE A 61 12.35 -4.39 -7.92
CA PHE A 61 11.29 -3.38 -8.12
C PHE A 61 10.81 -3.36 -9.57
N GLN A 62 9.49 -3.26 -9.76
CA GLN A 62 8.87 -3.10 -11.07
C GLN A 62 7.80 -2.02 -10.98
N SER A 63 7.66 -1.23 -12.04
CA SER A 63 6.58 -0.25 -12.16
C SER A 63 6.05 -0.26 -13.60
N ASP A 64 4.73 -0.29 -13.77
CA ASP A 64 4.08 -0.15 -15.07
C ASP A 64 2.82 0.73 -14.94
N PRO A 65 2.75 1.88 -15.64
CA PRO A 65 1.55 2.72 -15.62
C PRO A 65 0.32 2.03 -16.22
N ASN A 66 0.48 0.98 -17.03
CA ASN A 66 -0.60 0.16 -17.57
C ASN A 66 -0.99 -1.00 -16.65
N GLY A 67 -0.24 -1.20 -15.58
CA GLY A 67 -0.46 -2.23 -14.58
C GLY A 67 0.20 -3.57 -14.88
N ILE A 68 0.74 -4.15 -13.82
CA ILE A 68 1.36 -5.47 -13.73
C ILE A 68 0.29 -6.47 -13.31
N ASP A 69 0.13 -7.54 -14.08
CA ASP A 69 -0.84 -8.59 -13.78
C ASP A 69 -0.42 -9.40 -12.56
N VAL A 70 -1.25 -9.35 -11.51
CA VAL A 70 -1.05 -10.12 -10.28
C VAL A 70 -2.36 -10.69 -9.76
N ARG A 71 -2.27 -11.62 -8.81
CA ARG A 71 -3.40 -12.19 -8.07
C ARG A 71 -3.20 -11.94 -6.59
N ALA A 72 -4.24 -11.43 -5.93
CA ALA A 72 -4.21 -11.20 -4.49
C ALA A 72 -4.00 -12.50 -3.71
N ILE A 73 -3.12 -12.46 -2.72
CA ILE A 73 -2.90 -13.57 -1.80
C ILE A 73 -3.88 -13.45 -0.63
N LYS A 74 -4.51 -14.58 -0.32
CA LYS A 74 -5.44 -14.69 0.81
C LYS A 74 -4.71 -15.12 2.08
N TRP A 75 -5.30 -14.82 3.22
CA TRP A 75 -5.01 -15.55 4.44
C TRP A 75 -5.44 -17.02 4.28
N ALA A 76 -4.76 -17.92 4.98
CA ALA A 76 -5.16 -19.32 5.08
C ALA A 76 -6.54 -19.43 5.77
N PRO A 77 -7.35 -20.46 5.47
CA PRO A 77 -8.68 -20.61 6.06
C PRO A 77 -8.72 -20.65 7.60
N SER A 78 -7.61 -21.03 8.24
CA SER A 78 -7.46 -21.05 9.69
C SER A 78 -7.13 -19.70 10.33
N HIS A 79 -6.82 -18.67 9.52
CA HIS A 79 -6.50 -17.34 10.02
C HIS A 79 -7.78 -16.58 10.42
N VAL A 80 -7.72 -15.88 11.55
CA VAL A 80 -8.84 -15.04 12.02
C VAL A 80 -8.75 -13.67 11.38
N ASN A 81 -9.51 -13.47 10.30
CA ASN A 81 -9.62 -12.20 9.60
C ASN A 81 -10.41 -11.20 10.45
N GLN A 82 -9.73 -10.16 10.93
CA GLN A 82 -10.35 -9.07 11.66
C GLN A 82 -9.58 -7.78 11.40
N VAL A 83 -10.27 -6.63 11.49
CA VAL A 83 -9.59 -5.33 11.38
C VAL A 83 -8.64 -5.19 12.56
N ARG A 84 -7.37 -4.88 12.27
CA ARG A 84 -6.35 -4.62 13.29
C ARG A 84 -5.60 -3.36 12.94
N VAL A 85 -5.33 -2.53 13.95
CA VAL A 85 -4.61 -1.27 13.79
C VAL A 85 -3.44 -1.23 14.75
N VAL A 86 -2.28 -0.78 14.27
CA VAL A 86 -1.15 -0.36 15.11
C VAL A 86 -0.81 1.08 14.78
N SER A 87 -0.47 1.86 15.79
CA SER A 87 -0.08 3.27 15.62
C SER A 87 1.03 3.66 16.58
N ALA A 88 1.97 4.47 16.10
CA ALA A 88 3.01 5.08 16.90
C ALA A 88 3.55 6.35 16.24
N THR A 89 4.13 7.23 17.03
CA THR A 89 4.94 8.34 16.51
C THR A 89 6.36 7.85 16.25
N ILE A 90 6.79 7.86 14.99
CA ILE A 90 8.13 7.49 14.56
C ILE A 90 8.91 8.76 14.24
N GLY A 91 10.08 8.93 14.84
CA GLY A 91 10.97 10.08 14.61
C GLY A 91 12.23 9.69 13.85
N TYR A 92 13.23 10.56 13.92
CA TYR A 92 14.53 10.36 13.27
C TYR A 92 15.24 9.07 13.71
N ASP A 93 15.07 8.65 14.96
CA ASP A 93 15.70 7.43 15.47
C ASP A 93 15.14 6.14 14.85
N GLY A 94 14.01 6.22 14.15
CA GLY A 94 13.32 5.07 13.58
C GLY A 94 12.49 4.32 14.62
N GLY A 95 12.19 3.05 14.34
CA GLY A 95 11.39 2.21 15.22
C GLY A 95 10.80 1.02 14.49
N THR A 96 10.05 0.18 15.19
CA THR A 96 9.35 -0.97 14.61
C THR A 96 7.91 -0.97 15.07
N LEU A 97 7.00 -1.27 14.14
CA LEU A 97 5.60 -1.56 14.44
C LEU A 97 5.28 -2.98 13.99
N ALA A 98 4.47 -3.68 14.78
CA ALA A 98 3.94 -4.99 14.44
C ALA A 98 2.44 -4.98 14.67
N ILE A 99 1.68 -5.53 13.72
CA ILE A 99 0.24 -5.69 13.88
C ILE A 99 0.02 -7.07 14.50
N PRO A 100 -0.45 -7.15 15.77
CA PRO A 100 -0.59 -8.43 16.45
C PRO A 100 -1.45 -9.38 15.62
N GLY A 101 -1.01 -10.63 15.45
CA GLY A 101 -1.78 -11.69 14.78
C GLY A 101 -2.04 -11.51 13.28
N SER A 102 -1.31 -10.63 12.59
CA SER A 102 -1.31 -10.54 11.11
C SER A 102 0.04 -10.95 10.50
N ASP A 103 0.97 -11.45 11.31
CA ASP A 103 2.34 -11.80 10.90
C ASP A 103 3.12 -10.69 10.17
N PHE A 104 2.64 -9.45 10.29
CA PHE A 104 3.22 -8.25 9.71
C PHE A 104 4.04 -7.49 10.75
N SER A 105 5.23 -7.06 10.33
CA SER A 105 5.98 -6.02 11.02
C SER A 105 6.66 -5.09 10.02
N ILE A 106 6.86 -3.84 10.41
CA ILE A 106 7.58 -2.84 9.63
C ILE A 106 8.64 -2.18 10.51
N THR A 107 9.83 -2.01 9.96
CA THR A 107 10.97 -1.36 10.61
C THR A 107 11.37 -0.12 9.84
N PHE A 108 11.35 1.01 10.54
CA PHE A 108 11.84 2.30 10.08
C PHE A 108 13.30 2.42 10.50
N PRO A 109 14.26 2.42 9.57
CA PRO A 109 15.65 2.66 9.93
C PRO A 109 15.83 4.10 10.42
N ARG A 110 16.88 4.34 11.22
CA ARG A 110 17.30 5.69 11.62
C ARG A 110 17.46 6.58 10.39
N GLY A 111 16.79 7.72 10.40
CA GLY A 111 16.78 8.71 9.34
C GLY A 111 15.84 8.39 8.18
N ALA A 112 14.95 7.38 8.29
CA ALA A 112 13.86 7.21 7.32
C ALA A 112 12.90 8.40 7.31
N LEU A 113 12.70 9.03 8.47
CA LEU A 113 11.92 10.25 8.67
C LEU A 113 12.81 11.36 9.23
N SER A 114 12.54 12.60 8.80
CA SER A 114 13.24 13.80 9.28
C SER A 114 12.53 14.48 10.45
N ALA A 115 11.24 14.21 10.64
CA ALA A 115 10.42 14.75 11.72
C ALA A 115 9.56 13.64 12.38
N PRO A 116 9.23 13.77 13.68
CA PRO A 116 8.26 12.90 14.33
C PRO A 116 6.93 12.88 13.56
N THR A 117 6.53 11.70 13.10
CA THR A 117 5.33 11.49 12.29
C THR A 117 4.49 10.39 12.93
N THR A 118 3.20 10.64 13.11
CA THR A 118 2.26 9.60 13.57
C THR A 118 1.97 8.66 12.41
N ILE A 119 2.40 7.42 12.58
CA ILE A 119 2.22 6.33 11.65
C ILE A 119 1.05 5.48 12.14
N SER A 120 0.14 5.11 11.24
CA SER A 120 -0.94 4.15 11.51
C SER A 120 -1.00 3.12 10.40
N ILE A 121 -1.11 1.84 10.76
CA ILE A 121 -1.17 0.73 9.79
C ILE A 121 -2.37 -0.12 10.14
N THR A 122 -3.24 -0.34 9.17
CA THR A 122 -4.46 -1.12 9.32
C THR A 122 -4.39 -2.36 8.45
N SER A 123 -4.44 -3.55 9.05
CA SER A 123 -4.82 -4.77 8.35
C SER A 123 -6.33 -4.77 8.22
N ASP A 124 -6.85 -4.86 7.00
CA ASP A 124 -8.30 -4.95 6.84
C ASP A 124 -8.80 -6.32 7.33
N GLY A 125 -10.06 -6.38 7.77
CA GLY A 125 -10.70 -7.63 8.17
C GLY A 125 -11.11 -8.49 6.97
N SER A 126 -10.53 -8.25 5.79
CA SER A 126 -10.81 -9.01 4.59
C SER A 126 -10.10 -10.37 4.65
N SER A 127 -10.42 -11.26 3.71
CA SER A 127 -9.69 -12.52 3.57
C SER A 127 -8.32 -12.35 2.90
N TYR A 128 -7.91 -11.14 2.53
CA TYR A 128 -6.68 -10.87 1.79
C TYR A 128 -5.61 -10.26 2.69
N VAL A 129 -4.36 -10.54 2.35
CA VAL A 129 -3.21 -9.99 3.04
C VAL A 129 -3.00 -8.56 2.54
N SER A 130 -3.60 -7.57 3.19
CA SER A 130 -3.51 -6.17 2.77
C SER A 130 -3.39 -5.20 3.94
N TYR A 131 -2.73 -4.07 3.67
CA TYR A 131 -2.38 -3.06 4.66
C TYR A 131 -2.64 -1.66 4.13
N ASP A 132 -3.44 -0.89 4.86
CA ASP A 132 -3.63 0.55 4.65
C ASP A 132 -2.65 1.30 5.57
N MET A 133 -1.62 1.94 4.99
CA MET A 133 -0.54 2.62 5.73
C MET A 133 -0.69 4.14 5.68
N LYS A 134 -0.84 4.79 6.82
CA LYS A 134 -1.09 6.24 6.92
C LYS A 134 0.07 6.98 7.59
N PRO A 135 0.34 8.24 7.19
CA PRO A 135 -0.37 8.98 6.15
C PRO A 135 -0.01 8.53 4.72
N HIS A 136 -1.00 8.47 3.82
CA HIS A 136 -0.75 8.19 2.40
C HIS A 136 0.14 9.26 1.78
N GLY A 137 1.03 8.86 0.87
CA GLY A 137 1.97 9.74 0.21
C GLY A 137 3.19 10.11 1.03
N LEU A 138 3.34 9.62 2.26
CA LEU A 138 4.56 9.84 3.03
C LEU A 138 5.73 9.15 2.33
N VAL A 139 6.69 9.93 1.84
CA VAL A 139 7.91 9.43 1.19
C VAL A 139 9.03 9.36 2.22
N PHE A 140 9.75 8.24 2.24
CA PHE A 140 10.86 8.03 3.17
C PHE A 140 12.20 8.48 2.58
N HIS A 141 13.08 9.03 3.41
CA HIS A 141 14.46 9.33 3.02
C HIS A 141 15.34 8.08 2.92
N LYS A 142 14.90 6.99 3.56
CA LYS A 142 15.50 5.65 3.48
C LYS A 142 14.37 4.63 3.40
N PRO A 143 14.49 3.58 2.57
CA PRO A 143 13.47 2.55 2.48
C PRO A 143 13.17 1.93 3.85
N VAL A 144 11.89 1.77 4.16
CA VAL A 144 11.43 1.04 5.34
C VAL A 144 11.31 -0.44 4.99
N ILE A 145 11.62 -1.31 5.94
CA ILE A 145 11.62 -2.75 5.71
C ILE A 145 10.36 -3.35 6.31
N VAL A 146 9.52 -3.93 5.46
CA VAL A 146 8.39 -4.75 5.91
C VAL A 146 8.81 -6.20 5.96
N THR A 147 8.28 -6.94 6.92
CA THR A 147 8.39 -8.39 7.04
C THR A 147 6.98 -8.96 7.13
N GLN A 148 6.70 -9.93 6.28
CA GLN A 148 5.47 -10.71 6.28
C GLN A 148 5.82 -12.19 6.42
N ARG A 149 5.25 -12.87 7.43
CA ARG A 149 5.35 -14.34 7.46
C ARG A 149 4.30 -14.94 6.55
N LEU A 150 4.71 -15.95 5.79
CA LEU A 150 3.87 -16.61 4.81
C LEU A 150 3.07 -17.76 5.41
N LYS A 151 3.45 -18.30 6.58
CA LYS A 151 2.86 -19.50 7.20
C LYS A 151 1.33 -19.49 7.28
N ASN A 152 0.73 -18.33 7.52
CA ASN A 152 -0.72 -18.19 7.64
C ASN A 152 -1.40 -17.66 6.37
N THR A 153 -0.73 -17.72 5.22
CA THR A 153 -1.27 -17.30 3.91
C THR A 153 -1.67 -18.52 3.07
N SER A 154 -2.50 -18.31 2.06
CA SER A 154 -2.96 -19.36 1.14
C SER A 154 -1.86 -19.92 0.24
N VAL A 155 -0.71 -19.26 0.15
CA VAL A 155 0.41 -19.68 -0.70
C VAL A 155 1.46 -20.50 0.05
N TYR A 156 1.39 -20.59 1.39
CA TYR A 156 2.36 -21.33 2.18
C TYR A 156 2.48 -22.81 1.76
N GLY A 157 3.70 -23.29 1.59
CA GLY A 157 3.97 -24.66 1.15
C GLY A 157 3.64 -24.92 -0.33
N THR A 158 3.31 -23.89 -1.11
CA THR A 158 3.04 -23.99 -2.55
C THR A 158 4.13 -23.28 -3.36
N PRO A 159 4.31 -23.62 -4.65
CA PRO A 159 5.21 -22.87 -5.54
C PRO A 159 4.85 -21.38 -5.66
N GLY A 160 3.57 -21.03 -5.45
CA GLY A 160 3.10 -19.64 -5.51
C GLY A 160 3.77 -18.71 -4.49
N ALA A 161 4.24 -19.24 -3.36
CA ALA A 161 4.96 -18.45 -2.36
C ALA A 161 6.26 -17.85 -2.90
N LEU A 162 6.91 -18.49 -3.89
CA LEU A 162 8.11 -17.95 -4.53
C LEU A 162 7.80 -16.81 -5.51
N ASN A 163 6.54 -16.59 -5.85
CA ASN A 163 6.12 -15.45 -6.67
C ASN A 163 5.34 -14.42 -5.85
N ALA A 164 5.29 -14.57 -4.53
CA ALA A 164 4.70 -13.59 -3.65
C ALA A 164 5.56 -12.31 -3.67
N ALA A 165 4.89 -11.17 -3.77
CA ALA A 165 5.48 -9.85 -3.73
C ALA A 165 4.49 -8.83 -3.14
N CYS A 166 5.00 -7.73 -2.62
CA CYS A 166 4.17 -6.60 -2.21
C CYS A 166 3.80 -5.74 -3.42
N ALA A 167 2.50 -5.57 -3.63
CA ALA A 167 1.94 -4.83 -4.75
C ALA A 167 1.25 -3.55 -4.29
N TYR A 168 1.51 -2.46 -5.00
CA TYR A 168 0.83 -1.18 -4.84
C TYR A 168 -0.29 -1.00 -5.86
N PHE A 169 -1.43 -0.46 -5.41
CA PHE A 169 -2.58 -0.08 -6.23
C PHE A 169 -2.98 1.37 -5.93
N ALA A 170 -3.18 2.18 -6.97
CA ALA A 170 -3.62 3.57 -6.78
C ALA A 170 -5.02 3.71 -6.17
N THR A 171 -5.86 2.70 -6.36
CA THR A 171 -7.24 2.66 -5.85
C THR A 171 -7.53 1.29 -5.25
N ASP A 172 -8.45 1.24 -4.29
CA ASP A 172 -8.95 -0.02 -3.73
C ASP A 172 -9.51 -0.90 -4.87
N PRO A 173 -8.94 -2.09 -5.13
CA PRO A 173 -9.45 -2.95 -6.18
C PRO A 173 -10.82 -3.51 -5.78
N LEU A 174 -11.81 -3.35 -6.66
CA LEU A 174 -13.20 -3.73 -6.38
C LEU A 174 -13.46 -5.24 -6.46
N ASP A 175 -12.66 -5.98 -7.23
CA ASP A 175 -12.73 -7.44 -7.36
C ASP A 175 -11.35 -8.06 -7.17
N LEU A 176 -11.14 -8.67 -6.00
CA LEU A 176 -9.90 -9.32 -5.62
C LEU A 176 -9.83 -10.81 -6.04
N THR A 177 -10.85 -11.34 -6.71
CA THR A 177 -10.90 -12.74 -7.13
C THR A 177 -10.25 -12.98 -8.50
N GLY A 178 -10.11 -11.92 -9.29
CA GLY A 178 -9.57 -11.95 -10.65
C GLY A 178 -8.07 -11.68 -10.75
N ILE A 179 -7.67 -11.22 -11.93
CA ILE A 179 -6.36 -10.61 -12.17
C ILE A 179 -6.47 -9.13 -11.83
N LEU A 180 -5.53 -8.65 -11.03
CA LEU A 180 -5.39 -7.27 -10.61
C LEU A 180 -4.28 -6.58 -11.39
N LYS A 181 -4.39 -5.26 -11.53
CA LYS A 181 -3.41 -4.40 -12.20
C LYS A 181 -2.65 -3.59 -11.15
N ALA A 182 -1.55 -4.15 -10.66
CA ALA A 182 -0.67 -3.45 -9.71
C ALA A 182 0.15 -2.40 -10.45
N LEU A 183 0.32 -1.21 -9.87
CA LEU A 183 1.17 -0.19 -10.50
C LEU A 183 2.64 -0.42 -10.19
N GLU A 184 2.93 -0.97 -9.02
CA GLU A 184 4.29 -1.26 -8.57
C GLU A 184 4.34 -2.63 -7.90
N ILE A 185 5.46 -3.32 -8.09
CA ILE A 185 5.89 -4.47 -7.31
C ILE A 185 7.15 -4.05 -6.57
N GLU A 186 7.12 -4.12 -5.24
CA GLU A 186 8.22 -3.67 -4.40
C GLU A 186 9.36 -4.68 -4.39
N THR A 187 10.59 -4.19 -4.18
CA THR A 187 11.77 -5.06 -4.03
C THR A 187 11.53 -6.04 -2.90
N THR A 188 11.52 -7.32 -3.23
CA THR A 188 11.08 -8.40 -2.36
C THR A 188 12.18 -9.45 -2.22
N THR A 189 12.46 -9.88 -1.00
CA THR A 189 13.33 -11.04 -0.73
C THR A 189 12.54 -12.10 0.04
N ILE A 190 12.59 -13.33 -0.45
CA ILE A 190 11.90 -14.47 0.15
C ILE A 190 12.93 -15.37 0.80
N PHE A 191 12.70 -15.71 2.06
CA PHE A 191 13.56 -16.55 2.87
C PHE A 191 12.89 -17.88 3.22
N SER A 192 13.69 -18.94 3.25
CA SER A 192 13.28 -20.24 3.76
C SER A 192 13.35 -20.26 5.27
N GLY A 193 12.41 -20.92 5.94
CA GLY A 193 12.66 -21.33 7.33
C GLY A 193 13.31 -22.71 7.43
N SER A 194 13.24 -23.30 8.63
CA SER A 194 13.87 -24.59 8.94
C SER A 194 13.38 -25.76 8.07
N SER A 195 12.18 -25.63 7.50
CA SER A 195 11.55 -26.63 6.63
C SER A 195 12.00 -26.54 5.16
N GLY A 196 12.82 -25.55 4.80
CA GLY A 196 13.16 -25.23 3.41
C GLY A 196 12.04 -24.53 2.64
N GLN A 197 10.85 -24.39 3.21
CA GLN A 197 9.72 -23.69 2.61
C GLN A 197 9.88 -22.18 2.74
N ALA A 198 9.32 -21.42 1.78
CA ALA A 198 9.19 -19.97 1.88
C ALA A 198 8.35 -19.61 3.12
N GLU A 199 9.00 -19.06 4.14
CA GLU A 199 8.37 -18.77 5.44
C GLU A 199 8.26 -17.27 5.71
N VAL A 200 9.19 -16.49 5.18
CA VAL A 200 9.28 -15.05 5.42
C VAL A 200 9.54 -14.33 4.11
N GLU A 201 8.84 -13.22 3.93
CA GLU A 201 9.05 -12.29 2.84
C GLU A 201 9.36 -10.91 3.43
N THR A 202 10.32 -10.21 2.84
CA THR A 202 10.63 -8.83 3.20
C THR A 202 10.51 -7.90 2.02
N TRP A 203 9.93 -6.72 2.24
CA TRP A 203 9.72 -5.70 1.22
C TRP A 203 10.45 -4.41 1.60
N GLN A 204 10.92 -3.68 0.61
CA GLN A 204 11.41 -2.32 0.80
C GLN A 204 10.35 -1.34 0.31
N LEU A 205 9.82 -0.50 1.19
CA LEU A 205 8.85 0.54 0.80
C LEU A 205 9.53 1.91 0.79
N ASN A 206 9.28 2.68 -0.26
CA ASN A 206 9.78 4.05 -0.41
C ASN A 206 8.72 5.10 -0.06
N HIS A 207 7.45 4.70 -0.03
CA HIS A 207 6.34 5.56 0.33
C HIS A 207 5.26 4.78 1.08
N PHE A 208 4.33 5.51 1.68
CA PHE A 208 3.13 4.94 2.27
C PHE A 208 1.91 5.06 1.39
N SER A 209 1.21 3.95 1.33
CA SER A 209 -0.01 3.81 0.57
C SER A 209 -0.77 2.57 1.06
N ARG A 210 -1.72 2.10 0.25
CA ARG A 210 -2.27 0.77 0.41
C ARG A 210 -1.43 -0.26 -0.33
N TYR A 211 -1.09 -1.33 0.37
CA TYR A 211 -0.31 -2.44 -0.16
C TYR A 211 -1.03 -3.76 0.05
N MET A 212 -0.76 -4.72 -0.83
CA MET A 212 -1.31 -6.06 -0.74
C MET A 212 -0.25 -7.08 -1.13
N LEU A 213 -0.23 -8.21 -0.45
CA LEU A 213 0.55 -9.35 -0.91
C LEU A 213 -0.14 -9.96 -2.13
N ALA A 214 0.60 -10.11 -3.22
CA ALA A 214 0.11 -10.64 -4.48
C ALA A 214 1.12 -11.58 -5.12
N SER A 215 0.68 -12.37 -6.10
CA SER A 215 1.56 -13.23 -6.89
C SER A 215 1.24 -13.16 -8.38
N GLY A 216 2.25 -13.20 -9.23
CA GLY A 216 2.14 -13.06 -10.68
C GLY A 216 3.39 -13.59 -11.38
#